data_AF-A0A3D5YH58-F1
#
_entry.id   AF-A0A3D5YH58-F1
#
_cell.length_a   1.000
_cell.length_b   1.000
_cell.length_c   1.000
_cell.angle_alpha   90.00
_cell.angle_beta   90.00
_cell.angle_gamma   90.00
#
_symmetry.space_group_name_H-M   'P 1'
#
loop_
_entity.id
_entity.type
_entity.pdbx_description
1 polymer ?
#
loop_
_entity_poly.entity_id
_entity_poly.type
_entity_poly.pdbx_seq_one_letter_code
_entity_poly.pdbx_strand_id
1 'polypeptide(L)' 'MGIQIPNPKPSMVKVADILSTNEFQDATKSSDTNLTLGKAIDGSIIIKTLESMPHLLVAGAT' A
#
# COMPACT_ATOMS: atom_id res chain seq x y z
N MET A 1 1.86 -2.69 -24.80
CA MET A 1 2.23 -3.93 -24.07
C MET A 1 3.31 -3.55 -23.08
N GLY A 2 3.06 -3.68 -21.77
CA GLY A 2 4.06 -3.40 -20.74
C GLY A 2 4.66 -4.71 -20.23
N ILE A 3 5.98 -4.80 -20.18
CA ILE A 3 6.71 -5.95 -19.62
C ILE A 3 7.28 -5.51 -18.27
N GLN A 4 6.96 -6.23 -17.20
CA GLN A 4 7.53 -6.00 -15.88
C GLN A 4 8.71 -6.95 -15.68
N ILE A 5 9.89 -6.39 -15.48
CA ILE A 5 11.12 -7.14 -15.24
C ILE A 5 11.47 -7.00 -13.75
N PRO A 6 11.61 -8.09 -13.00
CA PRO A 6 12.01 -8.03 -11.59
C PRO A 6 13.36 -7.35 -11.43
N ASN A 7 13.49 -6.53 -10.38
CA ASN A 7 14.75 -5.93 -10.04
C ASN A 7 15.75 -7.02 -9.59
N PRO A 8 17.01 -7.01 -10.07
CA PRO A 8 18.03 -7.96 -9.63
C PRO A 8 18.27 -7.94 -8.11
N LYS A 9 18.02 -6.79 -7.47
CA LYS A 9 18.04 -6.62 -6.02
C LYS A 9 16.70 -6.01 -5.60
N PRO A 10 15.77 -6.80 -5.04
CA PRO A 10 14.49 -6.28 -4.59
C PRO A 10 14.68 -5.40 -3.36
N SER A 11 13.99 -4.26 -3.34
CA SER A 11 13.95 -3.37 -2.18
C SER A 11 12.79 -3.77 -1.27
N MET A 12 13.10 -4.10 -0.02
CA MET A 12 12.08 -4.43 0.97
C MET A 12 11.25 -3.18 1.31
N VAL A 13 9.93 -3.32 1.27
CA VAL A 13 9.00 -2.27 1.69
C VAL A 13 8.61 -2.55 3.14
N LYS A 14 9.13 -1.76 4.08
CA LYS A 14 8.77 -1.89 5.50
C LYS A 14 7.50 -1.12 5.79
N VAL A 15 6.64 -1.71 6.62
CA VAL A 15 5.42 -1.05 7.09
C VAL A 15 5.75 0.23 7.84
N ALA A 16 6.79 0.23 8.69
CA ALA A 16 7.22 1.41 9.44
C ALA A 16 7.58 2.61 8.53
N ASP A 17 8.20 2.35 7.37
CA ASP A 17 8.57 3.40 6.42
C ASP A 17 7.34 4.08 5.85
N ILE A 18 6.26 3.33 5.64
CA ILE A 18 4.98 3.84 5.14
C ILE A 18 4.23 4.61 6.24
N LEU A 19 4.14 4.05 7.45
CA LEU A 19 3.45 4.68 8.58
C LEU A 19 4.07 6.02 8.99
N SER A 20 5.37 6.19 8.74
CA SER A 20 6.11 7.42 9.06
C SER A 20 5.87 8.55 8.06
N THR A 21 5.20 8.29 6.93
CA THR A 21 4.99 9.29 5.88
C THR A 21 3.87 10.27 6.22
N ASN A 22 3.99 11.50 5.70
CA ASN A 22 2.94 12.51 5.82
C ASN A 22 1.65 12.06 5.11
N GLU A 23 1.78 11.34 3.98
CA GLU A 23 0.64 10.81 3.22
C GLU A 23 -0.22 9.87 4.08
N PHE A 24 0.42 9.01 4.89
CA PHE A 24 -0.30 8.15 5.83
C PHE A 24 -0.91 8.94 6.99
N GLN A 25 -0.18 9.88 7.57
CA GLN A 25 -0.69 10.73 8.66
C GLN A 25 -1.88 11.59 8.22
N ASP A 26 -1.87 12.11 6.99
CA ASP A 26 -2.98 12.90 6.45
C ASP A 26 -4.17 12.01 6.11
N ALA A 27 -3.94 10.81 5.57
CA ALA A 27 -5.00 9.84 5.33
C ALA A 27 -5.71 9.47 6.64
N THR A 28 -4.98 9.23 7.73
CA THR A 28 -5.56 8.85 9.03
C THR A 28 -6.53 9.89 9.60
N LYS A 29 -6.42 11.16 9.20
CA LYS A 29 -7.34 12.23 9.63
C LYS A 29 -8.72 12.12 8.96
N SER A 30 -8.79 11.43 7.82
CA SER A 30 -10.01 11.37 6.99
C SER A 30 -10.88 10.15 7.30
N SER A 31 -10.29 9.05 7.78
CA SER A 31 -11.03 7.82 8.15
C SER A 31 -10.17 6.94 9.07
N ASP A 32 -10.83 6.31 10.05
CA ASP A 32 -10.21 5.36 10.97
C ASP A 32 -9.96 3.99 10.32
N THR A 33 -10.54 3.75 9.13
CA THR A 33 -10.50 2.45 8.44
C THR A 33 -9.59 2.47 7.22
N ASN A 34 -8.56 3.32 7.24
CA ASN A 34 -7.55 3.37 6.20
C ASN A 34 -6.60 2.16 6.27
N LEU A 35 -6.46 1.49 5.14
CA LEU A 35 -5.58 0.34 4.94
C LEU A 35 -4.40 0.76 4.06
N THR A 36 -3.19 0.50 4.56
CA THR A 36 -1.97 0.65 3.77
C THR A 36 -1.65 -0.66 3.06
N LEU A 37 -1.52 -0.63 1.72
CA LEU A 37 -1.32 -1.82 0.91
C LEU A 37 0.14 -2.03 0.48
N GLY A 38 0.97 -0.99 0.57
CA GLY A 38 2.37 -1.03 0.18
C GLY A 38 2.74 0.09 -0.79
N LYS A 39 3.71 -0.20 -1.66
CA LYS A 39 4.16 0.71 -2.72
C LYS A 39 3.81 0.17 -4.10
N ALA A 40 3.39 1.05 -4.99
CA ALA A 40 3.19 0.74 -6.40
C ALA A 40 4.53 0.58 -7.13
N ILE A 41 4.46 0.20 -8.40
CA ILE A 41 5.64 0.00 -9.28
C ILE A 41 6.47 1.28 -9.48
N ASP A 42 5.85 2.45 -9.33
CA ASP A 42 6.49 3.77 -9.41
C ASP A 42 6.98 4.28 -8.04
N GLY A 43 6.81 3.49 -6.98
CA GLY A 43 7.20 3.83 -5.62
C GLY A 43 6.17 4.66 -4.84
N SER A 44 5.05 5.04 -5.47
CA SER A 44 3.96 5.74 -4.77
C SER A 44 3.32 4.85 -3.70
N ILE A 45 2.93 5.45 -2.58
CA ILE A 45 2.30 4.72 -1.47
C ILE A 45 0.82 4.51 -1.80
N ILE A 46 0.33 3.28 -1.65
CA ILE A 46 -1.08 2.95 -1.85
C ILE A 46 -1.78 2.86 -0.49
N ILE A 47 -2.67 3.82 -0.25
CA ILE A 47 -3.58 3.85 0.90
C ILE A 47 -5.02 3.83 0.40
N LYS A 48 -5.88 3.01 1.01
CA LYS A 48 -7.30 2.88 0.66
C LYS A 48 -8.16 2.82 1.91
N THR A 49 -9.31 3.50 1.92
CA THR A 49 -10.28 3.36 3.00
C THR A 49 -11.20 2.17 2.76
N LEU A 50 -11.46 1.38 3.80
CA LEU A 50 -12.45 0.30 3.77
C LEU A 50 -13.87 0.85 3.57
N GLU A 51 -14.17 2.11 3.91
CA GLU A 51 -15.51 2.69 3.67
C GLU A 51 -15.85 2.73 2.18
N SER A 52 -14.85 2.98 1.32
CA SER A 52 -15.01 2.98 -0.13
C SER A 52 -15.12 1.56 -0.73
N MET A 53 -14.70 0.56 0.03
CA MET A 53 -14.69 -0.87 -0.33
C MET A 53 -15.15 -1.65 0.90
N PRO A 54 -16.46 -1.62 1.22
CA PRO A 54 -16.99 -1.96 2.55
C PRO A 54 -16.63 -3.37 3.02
N HIS A 55 -16.25 -4.25 2.10
CA HIS A 55 -15.75 -5.58 2.37
C HIS A 55 -14.50 -5.86 1.52
N LEU A 56 -13.54 -6.57 2.09
CA LEU A 56 -12.29 -6.96 1.45
C LEU A 56 -12.11 -8.49 1.56
N LEU A 57 -11.75 -9.14 0.45
CA LEU A 57 -11.35 -10.54 0.41
C LEU A 57 -9.85 -10.62 0.17
N VAL A 58 -9.13 -11.34 1.03
CA VAL A 58 -7.69 -11.61 0.90
C VAL A 58 -7.49 -13.11 0.66
N ALA A 59 -6.75 -13.46 -0.39
CA ALA A 59 -6.42 -14.83 -0.73
C ALA A 59 -4.95 -14.93 -1.19
N GLY A 60 -4.28 -16.04 -0.86
CA GLY A 60 -2.90 -16.30 -1.24
C GLY A 60 -2.52 -17.75 -0.95
N ALA A 61 -1.59 -18.30 -1.73
CA ALA A 61 -0.95 -19.60 -1.45
C ALA A 61 0.24 -19.43 -0.49
N THR A 62 0.65 -20.51 0.15
CA THR A 62 1.84 -20.56 1.02
C THR A 62 3.14 -20.43 0.24
#